data_AF-A0A144KJC4-F1
#
_entry.id   AF-A0A144KJC4-F1
#
_cell.length_a   1.000
_cell.length_b   1.000
_cell.length_c   1.000
_cell.angle_alpha   90.00
_cell.angle_beta   90.00
_cell.angle_gamma   90.00
#
_symmetry.space_group_name_H-M   'P 1'
#
loop_
_entity.id
_entity.type
_entity.pdbx_description
1 polymer ?
#
loop_
_entity_poly.entity_id
_entity_poly.type
_entity_poly.pdbx_seq_one_letter_code
_entity_poly.pdbx_strand_id
1 'polypeptide(L)'
;AIICKNIPRLVTGWEKPIIIGRHAHADQYKATDFVVPGAGQLEIVFKPTSGEPIKHVINDFKGPGVAIGMFNTDASIIDFAHSSFKFALDRKYPLYLSTKNTILKKYDGRFKDIFEEIYEKEYKAQYEANGIWYEHRL
;
A
#
# COMPACT_ATOMS: atom_id res chain seq x y z
N ALA A 1 -19.90 3.45 -15.86
CA ALA A 1 -19.00 3.05 -16.96
C ALA A 1 -19.85 2.71 -18.17
N ILE A 2 -19.46 3.15 -19.36
CA ILE A 2 -20.14 2.79 -20.62
C ILE A 2 -19.44 1.55 -21.16
N ILE A 3 -20.18 0.45 -21.33
CA ILE A 3 -19.64 -0.81 -21.86
C ILE A 3 -20.02 -0.88 -23.34
N CYS A 4 -19.05 -0.73 -24.23
CA CYS A 4 -19.25 -0.84 -25.68
C CYS A 4 -19.40 -2.33 -26.06
N LYS A 5 -20.62 -2.76 -26.42
CA LYS A 5 -20.93 -4.16 -26.75
C LYS A 5 -20.20 -4.71 -27.98
N ASN A 6 -19.68 -3.83 -28.83
CA ASN A 6 -19.05 -4.13 -30.11
C ASN A 6 -17.51 -4.18 -30.04
N ILE A 7 -16.89 -3.91 -28.89
CA ILE A 7 -15.44 -4.04 -28.71
C ILE A 7 -15.15 -5.40 -28.07
N PRO A 8 -14.44 -6.32 -28.75
CA PRO A 8 -14.09 -7.63 -28.18
C PRO A 8 -13.18 -7.46 -26.96
N ARG A 9 -13.47 -8.21 -25.90
CA ARG A 9 -12.68 -8.15 -24.66
C ARG A 9 -11.34 -8.85 -24.85
N LEU A 10 -10.27 -8.17 -24.44
CA LEU A 10 -8.89 -8.68 -24.58
C LEU A 10 -8.61 -9.88 -23.65
N VAL A 11 -9.31 -9.97 -22.51
CA VAL A 11 -9.18 -11.05 -21.55
C VAL A 11 -10.45 -11.89 -21.57
N THR A 12 -10.35 -13.11 -22.11
CA THR A 12 -11.45 -14.07 -22.15
C THR A 12 -11.85 -14.49 -20.73
N GLY A 13 -13.15 -14.50 -20.43
CA GLY A 13 -13.69 -14.86 -19.10
C GLY A 13 -13.87 -13.70 -18.12
N TRP A 14 -13.44 -12.48 -18.45
CA TRP A 14 -13.75 -11.30 -17.62
C TRP A 14 -15.12 -10.72 -17.97
N GLU A 15 -16.09 -10.94 -17.07
CA GLU A 15 -17.47 -10.51 -17.27
C GLU A 15 -17.83 -9.15 -16.65
N LYS A 16 -17.13 -8.80 -15.57
CA LYS A 16 -17.36 -7.61 -14.74
C LYS A 16 -16.13 -6.68 -14.71
N PRO A 17 -16.30 -5.37 -14.45
CA PRO A 17 -15.17 -4.45 -14.35
C PRO A 17 -14.33 -4.74 -13.10
N ILE A 18 -13.02 -4.52 -13.22
CA ILE A 18 -12.09 -4.47 -12.09
C ILE A 18 -11.86 -3.00 -11.74
N ILE A 19 -11.95 -2.69 -10.45
CA ILE A 19 -11.68 -1.36 -9.93
C ILE A 19 -10.33 -1.41 -9.23
N ILE A 20 -9.40 -0.56 -9.66
CA ILE A 20 -8.06 -0.49 -9.08
C ILE A 20 -7.99 0.77 -8.21
N GLY A 21 -7.96 0.58 -6.89
CA GLY A 21 -7.63 1.63 -5.95
C GLY A 21 -6.12 1.87 -5.96
N ARG A 22 -5.71 3.15 -6.02
CA ARG A 22 -4.30 3.55 -5.90
C ARG A 22 -4.15 4.43 -4.66
N HIS A 23 -3.22 4.07 -3.78
CA HIS A 23 -2.79 4.97 -2.72
C HIS A 23 -1.85 6.01 -3.33
N ALA A 24 -2.21 7.29 -3.22
CA ALA A 24 -1.50 8.39 -3.87
C ALA A 24 -0.81 9.34 -2.87
N HIS A 25 -0.92 9.05 -1.56
CA HIS A 25 -0.28 9.84 -0.53
C HIS A 25 1.00 9.18 -0.02
N ALA A 26 2.04 9.99 0.14
CA ALA A 26 3.36 9.53 0.55
C ALA A 26 3.89 8.45 -0.40
N ASP A 27 4.49 7.38 0.09
CA ASP A 27 5.11 6.34 -0.76
C ASP A 27 6.08 6.98 -1.79
N GLN A 28 6.10 6.46 -3.02
CA GLN A 28 6.89 7.02 -4.12
C GLN A 28 6.46 8.45 -4.52
N TYR A 29 5.24 8.89 -4.19
CA TYR A 29 4.73 10.20 -4.61
C TYR A 29 5.27 11.36 -3.77
N LYS A 30 5.79 11.07 -2.57
CA LYS A 30 6.51 12.04 -1.72
C LYS A 30 7.84 11.49 -1.24
N ALA A 31 8.42 10.58 -1.99
CA ALA A 31 9.73 10.04 -1.69
C ALA A 31 10.80 11.12 -1.88
N THR A 32 11.89 10.99 -1.15
CA THR A 32 13.13 11.71 -1.44
C THR A 32 14.09 10.75 -2.11
N ASP A 33 14.55 11.08 -3.31
CA ASP A 33 15.54 10.33 -4.05
C ASP A 33 16.72 11.22 -4.49
N PHE A 34 17.87 10.61 -4.72
CA PHE A 34 19.06 11.30 -5.19
C PHE A 34 20.08 10.35 -5.80
N VAL A 35 20.99 10.92 -6.58
CA VAL A 35 22.17 10.22 -7.11
C VAL A 35 23.27 10.24 -6.06
N VAL A 36 23.76 9.06 -5.70
CA VAL A 36 24.96 8.91 -4.85
C VAL A 36 26.18 9.12 -5.75
N PRO A 37 27.04 10.12 -5.48
CA PRO A 37 28.08 10.53 -6.42
C PRO A 37 29.31 9.61 -6.45
N GLY A 38 29.50 8.74 -5.44
CA GLY A 38 30.70 7.91 -5.31
C GLY A 38 30.66 7.01 -4.07
N ALA A 39 31.81 6.44 -3.71
CA ALA A 39 31.93 5.55 -2.56
C ALA A 39 31.63 6.26 -1.23
N GLY A 40 30.94 5.59 -0.32
CA GLY A 40 30.53 6.13 0.98
C GLY A 40 29.47 5.27 1.67
N GLN A 41 29.18 5.56 2.94
CA GLN A 41 28.14 4.86 3.69
C GLN A 41 26.82 5.65 3.65
N LEU A 42 25.73 4.97 3.30
CA LEU A 42 24.38 5.52 3.36
C LEU A 42 23.65 4.97 4.58
N GLU A 43 23.05 5.87 5.35
CA GLU A 43 22.30 5.55 6.55
C GLU A 43 20.92 6.21 6.50
N ILE A 44 19.92 5.56 7.11
CA ILE A 44 18.63 6.19 7.44
C ILE A 44 18.58 6.46 8.93
N VAL A 45 18.23 7.69 9.29
CA VAL A 45 18.20 8.17 10.67
C VAL A 45 16.86 8.82 10.98
N PHE A 46 16.15 8.28 11.97
CA PHE A 46 14.98 8.92 12.56
C PHE A 46 15.37 9.59 13.87
N LYS A 47 15.13 10.91 13.97
CA LYS A 47 15.44 11.72 15.16
C LYS A 47 14.14 12.01 15.90
N PRO A 48 13.86 11.34 17.04
CA PRO A 48 12.66 11.63 17.80
C PRO A 48 12.78 12.99 18.51
N THR A 49 11.65 13.56 18.92
CA THR A 49 11.62 14.80 19.72
C THR A 49 12.16 14.58 21.14
N SER A 50 12.17 13.34 21.62
CA SER A 50 12.74 12.92 22.90
C SER A 50 13.24 11.47 22.79
N GLY A 51 14.34 11.16 23.45
CA GLY A 51 15.00 9.85 23.40
C GLY A 51 16.09 9.75 22.32
N GLU A 52 16.63 8.54 22.15
CA GLU A 52 17.77 8.28 21.27
C GLU A 52 17.36 8.18 19.79
N PRO A 53 18.18 8.68 18.83
CA PRO A 53 17.95 8.49 17.41
C PRO A 53 17.94 7.00 17.01
N ILE A 54 17.03 6.64 16.12
CA ILE A 54 17.04 5.32 15.45
C ILE A 54 17.89 5.46 14.21
N LYS A 55 18.90 4.60 14.06
CA LYS A 55 19.85 4.63 12.94
C LYS A 55 20.04 3.24 12.34
N HIS A 56 19.94 3.16 11.02
CA HIS A 56 20.21 1.94 10.26
C HIS A 56 21.12 2.24 9.07
N VAL A 57 22.14 1.42 8.87
CA VAL A 57 22.93 1.45 7.64
C VAL A 57 22.11 0.81 6.53
N ILE A 58 21.94 1.52 5.41
CA ILE A 58 21.27 1.00 4.21
C ILE A 58 22.29 0.24 3.35
N ASN A 59 23.43 0.87 3.06
CA ASN A 59 24.44 0.30 2.16
C ASN A 59 25.81 1.00 2.31
N ASP A 60 26.88 0.26 2.07
CA ASP A 60 28.23 0.78 1.88
C ASP A 60 28.57 0.84 0.38
N PHE A 61 28.32 2.00 -0.24
CA PHE A 61 28.58 2.24 -1.65
C PHE A 61 30.08 2.14 -1.95
N LYS A 62 30.43 1.39 -3.01
CA LYS A 62 31.79 1.28 -3.55
C LYS A 62 32.03 2.20 -4.76
N GLY A 63 30.99 2.91 -5.20
CA GLY A 63 31.00 3.80 -6.36
C GLY A 63 29.64 4.50 -6.50
N PRO A 64 29.39 5.21 -7.61
CA PRO A 64 28.14 5.93 -7.84
C PRO A 64 26.90 5.02 -7.82
N GLY A 65 25.74 5.58 -7.49
CA GLY A 65 24.48 4.84 -7.44
C GLY A 65 23.27 5.75 -7.25
N VAL A 66 22.16 5.17 -6.82
CA VAL A 66 20.92 5.91 -6.50
C VAL A 66 20.37 5.44 -5.16
N ALA A 67 19.64 6.31 -4.47
CA ALA A 67 18.96 5.99 -3.24
C ALA A 67 17.58 6.66 -3.21
N ILE A 68 16.62 5.99 -2.59
CA ILE A 68 15.26 6.51 -2.38
C ILE A 68 14.80 6.18 -0.96
N GLY A 69 14.18 7.15 -0.31
CA GLY A 69 13.50 7.00 0.98
C GLY A 69 12.01 7.27 0.84
N MET A 70 11.17 6.31 1.23
CA MET A 70 9.72 6.43 1.26
C MET A 70 9.21 6.40 2.70
N PHE A 71 8.04 6.99 2.93
CA PHE A 71 7.37 6.95 4.23
C PHE A 71 5.87 6.85 4.05
N ASN A 72 5.18 6.44 5.11
CA ASN A 72 3.76 6.66 5.28
C ASN A 72 3.42 6.87 6.75
N THR A 73 2.17 7.26 7.03
CA THR A 73 1.68 7.45 8.40
C THR A 73 0.49 6.54 8.65
N ASP A 74 0.35 6.05 9.88
CA ASP A 74 -0.81 5.23 10.27
C ASP A 74 -2.13 5.93 9.96
N ALA A 75 -2.24 7.25 10.20
CA ALA A 75 -3.43 8.03 9.86
C ALA A 75 -3.80 7.94 8.37
N SER A 76 -2.82 8.13 7.48
CA SER A 76 -3.03 8.00 6.03
C SER A 76 -3.46 6.57 5.64
N ILE A 77 -2.88 5.55 6.27
CA ILE A 77 -3.20 4.15 6.01
C ILE A 77 -4.63 3.82 6.47
N ILE A 78 -5.03 4.30 7.65
CA ILE A 78 -6.37 4.12 8.22
C ILE A 78 -7.42 4.78 7.33
N ASP A 79 -7.19 6.03 6.92
CA ASP A 79 -8.11 6.76 6.04
C ASP A 79 -8.27 6.04 4.69
N PHE A 80 -7.16 5.53 4.16
CA PHE A 80 -7.16 4.74 2.92
C PHE A 80 -7.93 3.41 3.08
N ALA A 81 -7.78 2.73 4.22
CA ALA A 81 -8.52 1.51 4.52
C ALA A 81 -10.02 1.77 4.56
N HIS A 82 -10.47 2.77 5.34
CA HIS A 82 -11.89 3.13 5.40
C HIS A 82 -12.45 3.55 4.05
N SER A 83 -11.71 4.36 3.29
CA SER A 83 -12.14 4.75 1.94
C SER A 83 -12.31 3.54 1.03
N SER A 84 -11.40 2.57 1.10
CA SER A 84 -11.44 1.36 0.29
C SER A 84 -12.62 0.45 0.68
N PHE A 85 -12.82 0.23 1.99
CA PHE A 85 -13.90 -0.62 2.49
C PHE A 85 -15.28 -0.02 2.19
N LYS A 86 -15.49 1.26 2.48
CA LYS A 86 -16.77 1.94 2.19
C LYS A 86 -17.10 1.89 0.71
N PHE A 87 -16.14 2.19 -0.15
CA PHE A 87 -16.35 2.17 -1.60
C PHE A 87 -16.68 0.75 -2.11
N ALA A 88 -15.98 -0.27 -1.64
CA ALA A 88 -16.25 -1.65 -2.03
C ALA A 88 -17.61 -2.15 -1.52
N LEU A 89 -17.99 -1.79 -0.29
CA LEU A 89 -19.30 -2.09 0.28
C LEU A 89 -20.44 -1.43 -0.52
N ASP A 90 -20.32 -0.14 -0.82
CA ASP A 90 -21.30 0.62 -1.62
C ASP A 90 -21.51 0.01 -3.01
N ARG A 91 -20.42 -0.49 -3.61
CA ARG A 91 -20.47 -1.15 -4.92
C ARG A 91 -20.87 -2.61 -4.84
N LYS A 92 -20.87 -3.22 -3.66
CA LYS A 92 -21.02 -4.66 -3.43
C LYS A 92 -19.97 -5.49 -4.18
N TYR A 93 -18.69 -5.09 -4.07
CA TYR A 93 -17.55 -5.83 -4.62
C TYR A 93 -16.69 -6.40 -3.48
N PRO A 94 -16.11 -7.60 -3.64
CA PRO A 94 -15.04 -8.03 -2.75
C PRO A 94 -13.83 -7.08 -2.87
N LEU A 95 -13.15 -6.86 -1.76
CA LEU A 95 -11.95 -6.01 -1.71
C LEU A 95 -10.70 -6.89 -1.56
N TYR A 96 -9.70 -6.60 -2.38
CA TYR A 96 -8.39 -7.23 -2.29
C TYR A 96 -7.33 -6.18 -2.00
N LEU A 97 -6.59 -6.35 -0.90
CA LEU A 97 -5.36 -5.58 -0.65
C LEU A 97 -4.17 -6.42 -1.09
N SER A 98 -3.40 -5.93 -2.08
CA SER A 98 -2.16 -6.56 -2.51
C SER A 98 -0.96 -5.77 -2.00
N THR A 99 0.00 -6.45 -1.37
CA THR A 99 1.24 -5.86 -0.87
C THR A 99 2.41 -6.82 -1.03
N LYS A 100 3.65 -6.35 -0.90
CA LYS A 100 4.86 -7.17 -0.84
C LYS A 100 5.37 -7.41 0.58
N ASN A 101 4.49 -7.66 1.54
CA ASN A 101 4.83 -7.83 2.97
C ASN A 101 5.81 -8.98 3.29
N THR A 102 6.02 -9.95 2.39
CA THR A 102 7.09 -10.95 2.56
C THR A 102 8.49 -10.36 2.43
N ILE A 103 8.64 -9.29 1.64
CA ILE A 103 9.88 -8.56 1.43
C ILE A 103 9.91 -7.29 2.29
N LEU A 104 8.84 -6.49 2.23
CA LEU A 104 8.67 -5.24 3.00
C LEU A 104 7.96 -5.52 4.33
N LYS A 105 8.56 -6.38 5.16
CA LYS A 105 7.94 -6.91 6.39
C LYS A 105 7.40 -5.84 7.35
N LYS A 106 8.10 -4.71 7.48
CA LYS A 106 7.69 -3.63 8.39
C LYS A 106 6.74 -2.64 7.72
N TYR A 107 7.09 -2.19 6.51
CA TYR A 107 6.32 -1.17 5.79
C TYR A 107 4.96 -1.69 5.33
N ASP A 108 4.97 -2.70 4.45
CA ASP A 108 3.74 -3.33 3.94
C ASP A 108 3.04 -4.17 5.01
N GLY A 109 3.80 -4.70 5.98
CA GLY A 109 3.24 -5.35 7.16
C GLY A 109 2.32 -4.39 7.94
N ARG A 110 2.71 -3.13 8.10
CA ARG A 110 1.88 -2.13 8.79
C ARG A 110 0.58 -1.84 8.04
N PHE A 111 0.63 -1.74 6.72
CA PHE A 111 -0.57 -1.64 5.87
C PHE A 111 -1.50 -2.84 6.06
N LYS A 112 -0.96 -4.05 5.91
CA LYS A 112 -1.72 -5.29 6.07
C LYS A 112 -2.40 -5.34 7.44
N ASP A 113 -1.64 -5.08 8.50
CA ASP A 113 -2.14 -5.23 9.87
C ASP A 113 -3.23 -4.19 10.18
N ILE A 114 -3.08 -2.93 9.74
CA ILE A 114 -4.11 -1.89 9.90
C ILE A 114 -5.38 -2.24 9.13
N PHE A 115 -5.27 -2.68 7.87
CA PHE A 115 -6.43 -3.06 7.07
C PHE A 115 -7.18 -4.24 7.68
N GLU A 116 -6.45 -5.26 8.13
CA GLU A 116 -7.03 -6.44 8.79
C GLU A 116 -7.77 -6.03 10.07
N GLU A 117 -7.14 -5.22 10.91
CA GLU A 117 -7.72 -4.74 12.17
C GLU A 117 -9.03 -3.97 11.94
N ILE A 118 -9.05 -3.05 10.97
CA ILE A 118 -10.24 -2.28 10.62
C ILE A 118 -11.33 -3.18 10.05
N TYR A 119 -10.97 -4.12 9.16
CA TYR A 119 -11.95 -5.04 8.58
C TYR A 119 -12.66 -5.86 9.65
N GLU A 120 -11.89 -6.53 10.51
CA GLU A 120 -12.43 -7.40 11.57
C GLU A 120 -13.27 -6.62 12.58
N LYS A 121 -12.87 -5.40 12.94
CA LYS A 121 -13.59 -4.59 13.94
C LYS A 121 -14.86 -3.94 13.40
N GLU A 122 -14.86 -3.46 12.16
CA GLU A 122 -15.89 -2.52 11.69
C GLU A 122 -16.67 -2.99 10.45
N TYR A 123 -16.06 -3.77 9.56
CA TYR A 123 -16.63 -4.03 8.22
C TYR A 123 -17.06 -5.47 7.97
N LYS A 124 -16.47 -6.44 8.67
CA LYS A 124 -16.72 -7.88 8.44
C LYS A 124 -18.20 -8.26 8.42
N ALA A 125 -18.95 -7.88 9.46
CA ALA A 125 -20.38 -8.18 9.53
C ALA A 125 -21.19 -7.57 8.36
N GLN A 126 -20.81 -6.36 7.91
CA GLN A 126 -21.48 -5.67 6.80
C GLN A 126 -21.16 -6.34 5.46
N TYR A 127 -19.91 -6.79 5.29
CA TYR A 127 -19.44 -7.52 4.12
C TYR A 127 -20.12 -8.89 4.00
N GLU A 128 -20.14 -9.66 5.09
CA GLU A 128 -20.81 -10.96 5.17
C GLU A 128 -22.32 -10.83 4.87
N ALA A 129 -22.99 -9.81 5.41
CA ALA A 129 -24.40 -9.53 5.12
C ALA A 129 -24.68 -9.22 3.63
N ASN A 130 -23.68 -8.74 2.89
CA ASN A 130 -23.78 -8.47 1.46
C ASN A 130 -23.18 -9.59 0.58
N GLY A 131 -22.72 -10.69 1.18
CA GLY A 131 -22.10 -11.81 0.45
C GLY A 131 -20.78 -11.45 -0.24
N ILE A 132 -20.06 -10.47 0.28
CA ILE A 132 -18.73 -10.04 -0.19
C ILE A 132 -17.69 -10.21 0.92
N TRP A 133 -16.40 -10.16 0.59
CA TRP A 133 -15.31 -10.35 1.55
C TRP A 133 -14.16 -9.38 1.30
N TYR A 134 -13.29 -9.28 2.31
CA TYR A 134 -11.96 -8.70 2.19
C TYR A 134 -10.92 -9.81 2.20
N GLU A 135 -9.86 -9.65 1.39
CA GLU A 135 -8.73 -10.56 1.42
C GLU A 135 -7.41 -9.82 1.17
N HIS A 136 -6.40 -10.17 1.96
CA HIS A 136 -5.02 -9.77 1.70
C HIS A 136 -4.32 -10.77 0.76
N ARG A 137 -3.63 -10.28 -0.26
CA ARG A 137 -2.87 -11.06 -1.25
C ARG A 137 -1.46 -10.50 -1.46
N LEU A 138 -0.57 -11.32 -2.03
CA LEU A 138 0.83 -10.97 -2.32
C LEU A 138 1.05 -10.44 -3.74
#